data_AF-A0A2M6WEI2-F1
#
_entry.id   AF-A0A2M6WEI2-F1
#
_cell.length_a   1.000
_cell.length_b   1.000
_cell.length_c   1.000
_cell.angle_alpha   90.00
_cell.angle_beta   90.00
_cell.angle_gamma   90.00
#
_symmetry.space_group_name_H-M   'P 1'
#
loop_
_entity.id
_entity.type
_entity.pdbx_description
1 polymer ?
#
loop_
_entity_poly.entity_id
_entity_poly.type
_entity_poly.pdbx_seq_one_letter_code
_entity_poly.pdbx_strand_id
1 'polypeptide(L)'
;MQALLHRKWILIVVALLIAGGTWYGLSASSPSSPLVTTPIAAVANPAEQGLIATLLTLRAVKLDGTILTDPVFMSLKDFSTQIVEEPVGRDNPFAPLSSQSVPSVSSTQGAQIFKPL
;
A
#
# COMPACT_ATOMS: atom_id res chain seq x y z
N MET A 1 -57.95 -32.64 -35.07
CA MET A 1 -57.26 -31.49 -34.42
C MET A 1 -58.18 -30.26 -34.28
N GLN A 2 -59.44 -30.41 -33.84
CA GLN A 2 -60.40 -29.28 -33.79
C GLN A 2 -60.80 -28.86 -32.35
N ALA A 3 -60.48 -29.65 -31.32
CA ALA A 3 -60.77 -29.33 -29.92
C ALA A 3 -59.87 -28.22 -29.33
N LEU A 4 -58.68 -27.99 -29.91
CA LEU A 4 -57.75 -26.94 -29.49
C LEU A 4 -58.23 -25.53 -29.87
N LEU A 5 -58.94 -25.40 -31.01
CA LEU A 5 -59.37 -24.12 -31.56
C LEU A 5 -60.64 -23.57 -30.90
N HIS A 6 -61.47 -24.43 -30.28
CA HIS A 6 -62.70 -23.98 -29.62
C HIS A 6 -62.43 -23.38 -28.24
N ARG A 7 -61.35 -23.81 -27.58
CA ARG A 7 -60.92 -23.30 -26.29
C ARG A 7 -59.82 -22.27 -26.47
N LYS A 8 -60.10 -21.26 -27.30
CA LYS A 8 -59.22 -20.11 -27.62
C LYS A 8 -58.65 -19.49 -26.33
N TRP A 9 -59.48 -19.45 -25.29
CA TRP A 9 -59.11 -19.00 -23.95
C TRP A 9 -58.00 -19.84 -23.30
N ILE A 10 -57.98 -21.16 -23.46
CA ILE A 10 -56.88 -22.00 -22.97
C ILE A 10 -55.59 -21.73 -23.72
N LEU A 11 -55.66 -21.54 -25.04
CA LEU A 11 -54.47 -21.18 -25.82
C LEU A 11 -53.92 -19.82 -25.36
N ILE A 12 -54.78 -18.86 -25.03
CA ILE A 12 -54.38 -17.56 -24.48
C ILE A 12 -53.72 -17.72 -23.10
N VAL A 13 -54.29 -18.53 -22.21
CA VAL A 13 -53.71 -18.76 -20.86
C VAL A 13 -52.36 -19.48 -20.94
N VAL A 14 -52.22 -20.48 -21.82
CA VAL A 14 -50.96 -21.17 -22.05
C VAL A 14 -49.92 -20.24 -22.66
N ALA A 15 -50.30 -19.40 -23.63
CA ALA A 15 -49.41 -18.39 -24.21
C ALA A 15 -48.97 -17.36 -23.16
N LEU A 16 -49.86 -16.94 -22.26
CA LEU A 16 -49.53 -16.03 -21.18
C LEU A 16 -48.56 -16.64 -20.17
N LEU A 17 -48.72 -17.93 -19.84
CA LEU A 17 -47.79 -18.65 -18.96
C LEU A 17 -46.40 -18.79 -19.59
N ILE A 18 -46.33 -19.08 -20.89
CA ILE A 18 -45.05 -19.17 -21.61
C ILE A 18 -44.38 -17.79 -21.70
N ALA A 19 -45.16 -16.75 -22.03
CA ALA A 19 -44.66 -15.37 -22.06
C ALA A 19 -44.16 -14.91 -20.68
N GLY A 20 -44.91 -15.19 -19.61
CA GLY A 20 -44.50 -14.86 -18.25
C GLY A 20 -43.27 -15.64 -17.78
N GLY A 21 -43.19 -16.94 -18.09
CA GLY A 21 -42.03 -17.78 -17.73
C GLY A 21 -40.75 -17.36 -18.46
N THR A 22 -40.84 -17.07 -19.76
CA THR A 22 -39.70 -16.57 -20.55
C THR A 22 -39.29 -15.17 -20.09
N TRP A 23 -40.24 -14.29 -19.80
CA TRP A 23 -39.95 -12.97 -19.24
C TRP A 23 -39.24 -13.07 -17.89
N TYR A 24 -39.72 -13.91 -16.96
CA TYR A 24 -39.11 -14.08 -15.65
C TYR A 24 -37.68 -14.66 -15.74
N GLY A 25 -37.46 -15.66 -16.61
CA GLY A 25 -36.14 -16.25 -16.82
C GLY A 25 -35.13 -15.30 -17.46
N LEU A 26 -35.58 -14.43 -18.38
CA LEU A 26 -34.72 -13.43 -19.03
C LEU A 26 -34.49 -12.18 -18.14
N SER A 27 -35.46 -11.81 -17.29
CA SER A 27 -35.35 -10.66 -16.38
C SER A 27 -34.26 -10.82 -15.33
N ALA A 28 -33.90 -12.05 -14.97
CA ALA A 28 -32.89 -12.35 -13.97
C ALA A 28 -31.45 -12.24 -14.50
N SER A 29 -31.25 -12.10 -15.82
CA SER A 29 -29.91 -12.05 -16.44
C SER A 29 -29.60 -10.66 -16.98
N SER A 30 -29.26 -9.74 -16.07
CA SER A 30 -28.45 -8.58 -16.42
C SER A 30 -27.00 -8.92 -16.10
N PRO A 31 -26.14 -9.28 -17.09
CA PRO A 31 -24.71 -9.31 -16.82
C PRO A 31 -24.31 -7.88 -16.49
N SER A 32 -23.91 -7.64 -15.24
CA SER A 32 -23.28 -6.38 -14.84
C SER A 32 -22.01 -6.22 -15.68
N SER A 33 -22.09 -5.48 -16.78
CA SER A 33 -20.91 -5.06 -17.53
C SER A 33 -19.97 -4.35 -16.56
N PRO A 34 -18.73 -4.84 -16.37
CA PRO A 34 -17.79 -4.18 -15.48
C PRO A 34 -17.53 -2.77 -16.02
N LEU A 35 -17.75 -1.76 -15.16
CA LEU A 35 -17.60 -0.33 -15.46
C LEU A 35 -16.16 0.12 -15.74
N VAL A 36 -15.22 -0.82 -15.92
CA VAL A 36 -13.83 -0.56 -16.24
C VAL A 36 -13.49 -1.34 -17.50
N THR A 37 -13.72 -0.71 -18.66
CA THR A 37 -13.03 -1.10 -19.89
C THR A 37 -11.70 -0.37 -19.88
N THR A 38 -10.66 -0.98 -19.31
CA THR A 38 -9.30 -0.57 -19.60
C THR A 38 -9.08 -0.88 -21.08
N PRO A 39 -8.81 0.10 -21.96
CA PRO A 39 -8.44 -0.23 -23.32
C PRO A 39 -7.20 -1.10 -23.21
N ILE A 40 -7.32 -2.35 -23.69
CA ILE A 40 -6.18 -3.23 -23.87
C ILE A 40 -5.38 -2.58 -24.99
N ALA A 41 -4.52 -1.63 -24.64
CA ALA A 41 -3.38 -1.30 -25.46
C ALA A 41 -2.61 -2.62 -25.54
N ALA A 42 -2.74 -3.29 -26.68
CA ALA A 42 -2.01 -4.48 -27.03
C ALA A 42 -0.52 -4.13 -27.20
N VAL A 43 0.13 -3.79 -26.09
CA VAL A 43 1.56 -3.78 -25.90
C VAL A 43 1.73 -4.31 -24.49
N ALA A 44 1.96 -5.62 -24.39
CA ALA A 44 2.34 -6.27 -23.15
C ALA A 44 3.64 -5.64 -22.65
N ASN A 45 3.51 -4.55 -21.91
CA ASN A 45 4.64 -3.86 -21.31
C ASN A 45 5.12 -4.76 -20.16
N PRO A 46 6.35 -5.30 -20.19
CA PRO A 46 6.81 -6.28 -19.21
C PRO A 46 6.72 -5.76 -17.76
N ALA A 47 6.75 -4.44 -17.58
CA ALA A 47 6.54 -3.78 -16.29
C ALA A 47 5.14 -4.00 -15.70
N GLU A 48 4.09 -4.06 -16.52
CA GLU A 48 2.72 -4.25 -16.05
C GLU A 48 2.47 -5.69 -15.60
N GLN A 49 3.08 -6.67 -16.27
CA GLN A 49 3.02 -8.07 -15.87
C GLN A 49 3.73 -8.31 -14.53
N GLY A 50 4.89 -7.68 -14.32
CA GLY A 50 5.61 -7.74 -13.05
C GLY A 50 4.83 -7.10 -11.89
N LEU A 51 4.15 -5.99 -12.14
CA LEU A 51 3.29 -5.34 -11.15
C LEU A 51 2.10 -6.24 -10.77
N ILE A 52 1.39 -6.80 -11.75
CA ILE A 52 0.25 -7.70 -11.50
C ILE A 52 0.71 -8.94 -10.73
N ALA A 53 1.85 -9.55 -11.08
CA ALA A 53 2.40 -10.69 -10.36
C ALA A 53 2.77 -10.35 -8.90
N THR A 54 3.34 -9.16 -8.68
CA THR A 54 3.69 -8.68 -7.33
C THR A 54 2.44 -8.43 -6.50
N LEU A 55 1.41 -7.79 -7.08
CA LEU A 55 0.13 -7.55 -6.41
C LEU A 55 -0.60 -8.85 -6.05
N LEU A 56 -0.53 -9.85 -6.93
CA LEU A 56 -1.12 -11.18 -6.67
C LEU A 56 -0.36 -11.90 -5.55
N THR A 57 0.97 -11.76 -5.52
CA THR A 57 1.83 -12.27 -4.44
C THR A 57 1.52 -11.58 -3.10
N LEU A 58 1.46 -10.25 -3.07
CA LEU A 58 1.11 -9.49 -1.85
C LEU A 58 -0.30 -9.81 -1.34
N ARG A 59 -1.27 -10.05 -2.23
CA ARG A 59 -2.61 -10.51 -1.83
C ARG A 59 -2.59 -11.89 -1.16
N ALA A 60 -1.68 -12.77 -1.57
CA ALA A 60 -1.54 -14.10 -1.00
C ALA A 60 -0.82 -14.08 0.37
N VAL A 61 -0.06 -13.02 0.66
CA VAL A 61 0.56 -12.82 1.98
C VAL A 61 -0.52 -12.36 2.96
N LYS A 62 -1.05 -13.30 3.72
CA LYS A 62 -1.81 -13.01 4.94
C LYS A 62 -0.86 -13.13 6.13
N LEU A 63 -0.78 -12.08 6.95
CA LEU A 63 -0.13 -12.19 8.25
C LEU A 63 -1.03 -13.07 9.14
N ASP A 64 -0.55 -14.28 9.40
CA ASP A 64 -1.14 -15.14 10.42
C ASP A 64 -0.50 -14.79 11.78
N GLY A 65 -1.32 -14.22 12.68
CA GLY A 65 -0.88 -13.79 14.01
C GLY A 65 -0.72 -14.94 15.01
N THR A 66 -0.99 -16.17 14.61
CA THR A 66 -0.89 -17.36 15.47
C THR A 66 0.51 -17.56 16.05
N ILE A 67 1.57 -17.15 15.33
CA ILE A 67 2.95 -17.19 15.86
C ILE A 67 3.12 -16.33 17.12
N LEU A 68 2.34 -15.25 17.26
CA LEU A 68 2.35 -14.39 18.45
C LEU A 68 1.61 -15.01 19.63
N THR A 69 0.92 -16.14 19.44
CA THR A 69 0.24 -16.90 20.50
C THR A 69 0.97 -18.18 20.87
N ASP A 70 2.05 -18.50 20.16
CA ASP A 70 2.87 -19.68 20.43
C ASP A 70 3.57 -19.54 21.81
N PRO A 71 3.51 -20.55 22.69
CA PRO A 71 4.20 -20.53 23.98
C PRO A 71 5.70 -20.23 23.88
N VAL A 72 6.35 -20.65 22.79
CA VAL A 72 7.76 -20.33 22.49
C VAL A 72 7.93 -18.83 22.26
N PHE A 73 7.04 -18.19 21.50
CA PHE A 73 7.08 -16.74 21.29
C PHE A 73 6.80 -15.97 22.59
N MET A 74 5.85 -16.44 23.41
CA MET A 74 5.57 -15.87 24.74
C MET A 74 6.73 -16.02 25.73
N SER A 75 7.62 -17.00 25.52
CA SER A 75 8.80 -17.21 26.37
C SER A 75 9.98 -16.31 26.01
N LEU A 76 9.91 -15.58 24.89
CA LEU A 76 10.98 -14.68 24.47
C LEU A 76 11.12 -13.52 25.46
N LYS A 77 12.37 -13.32 25.90
CA LYS A 77 12.72 -12.24 26.82
C LYS A 77 13.20 -11.04 26.03
N ASP A 78 12.75 -9.85 26.43
CA ASP A 78 13.29 -8.60 25.90
C ASP A 78 14.75 -8.41 26.37
N PHE A 79 15.64 -8.12 25.43
CA PHE A 79 17.06 -7.83 25.67
C PHE A 79 17.40 -6.36 25.40
N SER A 80 16.40 -5.50 25.28
CA SER A 80 16.59 -4.06 25.14
C SER A 80 17.37 -3.51 26.32
N THR A 81 18.45 -2.78 26.03
CA THR A 81 19.19 -2.01 27.03
C THR A 81 18.65 -0.59 27.05
N GLN A 82 18.51 -0.02 28.24
CA GLN A 82 18.17 1.40 28.35
C GLN A 82 19.33 2.22 27.77
N ILE A 83 19.02 3.07 26.79
CA ILE A 83 19.98 4.02 26.25
C ILE A 83 20.00 5.22 27.19
N VAL A 84 21.17 5.53 27.74
CA VAL A 84 21.37 6.76 28.51
C VAL A 84 21.47 7.91 27.53
N GLU A 85 20.78 9.01 27.81
CA GLU A 85 20.89 10.21 26.98
C GLU A 85 22.33 10.71 26.95
N GLU A 86 22.91 10.79 25.75
CA GLU A 86 24.22 11.39 25.56
C GLU A 86 24.09 12.93 25.62
N PRO A 87 25.06 13.63 26.23
CA PRO A 87 25.07 15.09 26.22
C PRO A 87 25.16 15.60 24.77
N VAL A 88 24.64 16.81 24.52
CA VAL A 88 24.77 17.49 23.22
C VAL A 88 26.22 17.43 22.74
N GLY A 89 26.42 17.03 21.48
CA GLY A 89 27.74 16.91 20.88
C GLY A 89 28.53 18.21 20.92
N ARG A 90 29.83 18.14 20.61
CA ARG A 90 30.68 19.33 20.50
C ARG A 90 30.13 20.29 19.44
N ASP A 91 30.27 21.60 19.70
CA ASP A 91 30.03 22.63 18.69
C ASP A 91 30.79 22.28 17.40
N ASN A 92 30.13 22.46 16.26
CA ASN A 92 30.68 22.12 14.96
C ASN A 92 31.94 22.97 14.67
N PRO A 93 33.15 22.38 14.65
CA PRO A 93 34.39 23.15 14.42
C PRO A 93 34.52 23.63 12.97
N PHE A 94 33.63 23.20 12.08
CA PHE A 94 33.52 23.63 10.68
C PHE A 94 32.31 24.53 10.44
N ALA A 95 31.61 24.98 11.48
CA ALA A 95 30.54 25.96 11.30
C ALA A 95 31.13 27.23 10.65
N PRO A 96 30.51 27.74 9.57
CA PRO A 96 30.98 28.95 8.94
C PRO A 96 30.95 30.07 9.96
N LEU A 97 32.09 30.75 10.13
CA LEU A 97 32.18 31.94 10.95
C LEU A 97 31.17 32.92 10.37
N SER A 98 30.05 33.15 11.08
CA SER A 98 29.18 34.26 10.77
C SER A 98 30.07 35.49 10.68
N SER A 99 29.98 36.21 9.57
CA SER A 99 30.78 37.36 9.19
C SER A 99 30.57 38.54 10.14
N GLN A 100 30.97 38.37 11.41
CA GLN A 100 31.06 39.39 12.41
C GLN A 100 32.55 39.71 12.54
N SER A 101 32.95 40.70 11.77
CA SER A 101 34.13 41.55 11.93
C SER A 101 34.99 41.24 13.16
N VAL A 102 36.18 40.69 12.92
CA VAL A 102 37.28 40.63 13.87
C VAL A 102 37.65 42.06 14.31
N PRO A 103 37.50 42.49 15.58
CA PRO A 103 38.33 43.56 16.07
C PRO A 103 39.72 42.96 16.27
N SER A 104 40.66 43.42 15.43
CA SER A 104 42.07 43.11 15.53
C SER A 104 42.59 43.60 16.88
N VAL A 105 42.79 42.70 17.84
CA VAL A 105 43.62 43.00 19.01
C VAL A 105 45.00 42.44 18.72
N SER A 106 45.80 43.26 18.07
CA SER A 106 47.25 43.08 17.99
C SER A 106 47.83 43.30 19.39
N SER A 107 48.06 42.22 20.13
CA SER A 107 49.02 42.22 21.25
C SER A 107 50.14 41.24 20.95
N THR A 108 51.08 41.69 20.13
CA THR A 108 52.44 41.16 20.09
C THR A 108 53.10 41.48 21.43
N GLN A 109 52.98 40.58 22.42
CA GLN A 109 53.84 40.59 23.61
C GLN A 109 54.78 39.39 23.47
N GLY A 110 56.04 39.69 23.16
CA GLY A 110 57.01 38.75 22.61
C GLY A 110 57.36 37.55 23.49
N ALA A 111 57.78 36.49 22.80
CA ALA A 111 58.47 35.35 23.37
C ALA A 111 59.70 35.80 24.19
N GLN A 112 59.70 35.45 25.48
CA GLN A 112 60.87 35.55 26.36
C GLN A 112 60.94 34.26 27.18
N ILE A 113 61.40 33.16 26.57
CA ILE A 113 61.55 31.85 27.26
C ILE A 113 62.93 31.21 27.01
N PHE A 114 64.01 31.98 26.84
CA PHE A 114 65.36 31.40 26.94
C PHE A 114 66.37 32.40 27.53
N LYS A 115 66.83 32.13 28.75
CA LYS A 115 68.13 32.59 29.26
C LYS A 115 68.96 31.34 29.59
N PRO A 116 70.11 31.11 28.93
CA PRO A 116 71.05 30.08 29.37
C PRO A 116 71.79 30.56 30.63
N LEU A 117 72.07 29.62 31.54
CA LEU A 117 72.91 29.80 32.73
C LEU A 117 74.37 29.48 32.39
#